data_AF-A0A349ESC8-F1
#
_entry.id   AF-A0A349ESC8-F1
#
_cell.length_a   1.000
_cell.length_b   1.000
_cell.length_c   1.000
_cell.angle_alpha   90.00
_cell.angle_beta   90.00
_cell.angle_gamma   90.00
#
_symmetry.space_group_name_H-M   'P 1'
#
loop_
_entity.id
_entity.type
_entity.pdbx_description
1 polymer ?
#
loop_
_entity_poly.entity_id
_entity_poly.type
_entity_poly.pdbx_seq_one_letter_code
_entity_poly.pdbx_strand_id
1 'polypeptide(L)'
;MSRSALEATLSWEDLIYLADLIQISGEHRVSLLGGEPTIHPEFVNYVAYLLERKIGITVFTSGIVPPRTLEDMTSAFRQIPVQRLSFVCNLNDPHLSPPT
;
A
#
# COMPACT_ATOMS: atom_id res chain seq x y z
N MET A 1 -25.13 7.05 -7.88
CA MET A 1 -23.79 6.80 -7.31
C MET A 1 -23.34 8.08 -6.66
N SER A 2 -23.12 8.10 -5.34
CA SER A 2 -22.80 9.34 -4.62
C SER A 2 -21.42 9.85 -5.02
N ARG A 3 -21.30 11.18 -5.18
CA ARG A 3 -20.06 11.92 -5.45
C ARG A 3 -18.89 11.61 -4.49
N SER A 4 -19.15 10.95 -3.35
CA SER A 4 -18.18 10.75 -2.27
C SER A 4 -17.06 9.75 -2.53
N ALA A 5 -17.22 8.80 -3.47
CA ALA A 5 -16.22 7.74 -3.69
C ALA A 5 -15.02 8.19 -4.55
N LEU A 6 -15.20 9.22 -5.39
CA LEU A 6 -14.13 9.81 -6.22
C LEU A 6 -13.32 10.87 -5.45
N GLU A 7 -13.80 11.34 -4.30
CA GLU A 7 -13.13 12.32 -3.42
C GLU A 7 -12.26 11.67 -2.32
N ALA A 8 -12.22 10.33 -2.23
CA ALA A 8 -11.62 9.61 -1.10
C ALA A 8 -10.31 8.86 -1.44
N THR A 9 -9.59 9.26 -2.49
CA THR A 9 -8.23 8.76 -2.75
C THR A 9 -7.23 9.60 -1.95
N LEU A 10 -6.27 8.93 -1.31
CA LEU A 10 -5.19 9.61 -0.60
C LEU A 10 -4.42 10.50 -1.59
N SER A 11 -4.29 11.79 -1.29
CA SER A 11 -3.47 12.71 -2.09
C SER A 11 -1.99 12.59 -1.75
N TRP A 12 -1.12 13.14 -2.60
CA TRP A 12 0.32 13.16 -2.32
C TRP A 12 0.64 14.03 -1.09
N GLU A 13 -0.05 15.16 -0.95
CA GLU A 13 0.08 16.10 0.17
C GLU A 13 -0.34 15.45 1.49
N ASP A 14 -1.45 14.72 1.49
CA ASP A 14 -1.92 13.97 2.67
C ASP A 14 -0.93 12.86 3.04
N LEU A 15 -0.33 12.18 2.05
CA LEU A 15 0.71 11.19 2.32
C LEU A 15 1.93 11.82 3.01
N ILE A 16 2.41 12.98 2.55
CA ILE A 16 3.53 13.68 3.18
C ILE A 16 3.17 14.02 4.62
N TYR A 17 1.99 14.60 4.83
CA TYR A 17 1.52 14.96 6.17
C TYR A 17 1.46 13.73 7.10
N LEU A 18 0.94 12.61 6.62
CA LEU A 18 0.90 11.35 7.38
C LEU A 18 2.31 10.83 7.67
N ALA A 19 3.22 10.90 6.71
CA ALA A 19 4.61 10.48 6.90
C ALA A 19 5.33 11.32 7.96
N ASP A 20 5.05 12.61 8.05
CA ASP A 20 5.57 13.50 9.11
C ASP A 20 4.97 13.10 10.46
N LEU A 21 3.66 12.88 10.52
CA LEU A 21 2.96 12.45 11.73
C LEU A 21 3.52 11.13 12.29
N ILE A 22 3.71 10.12 11.43
CA ILE A 22 4.26 8.80 11.79
C ILE A 22 5.67 8.94 12.36
N GLN A 23 6.52 9.76 11.76
CA GLN A 23 7.88 9.98 12.26
C GLN A 23 7.88 10.67 13.62
N ILE A 24 7.02 11.67 13.82
CA ILE A 24 6.91 12.40 15.10
C ILE A 24 6.35 11.49 16.19
N SER A 25 5.46 10.55 15.87
CA SER A 25 4.92 9.60 16.84
C SER A 25 5.93 8.54 17.29
N GLY A 26 7.11 8.48 16.68
CA GLY A 26 8.13 7.45 16.93
C GLY A 26 7.78 6.09 16.31
N GLU A 27 6.75 6.03 15.48
CA GLU A 27 6.40 4.82 14.76
C GLU A 27 7.31 4.64 13.55
N HIS A 28 7.68 3.39 13.29
CA HIS A 28 8.59 3.04 12.20
C HIS A 28 7.99 2.05 11.22
N ARG A 29 6.74 1.67 11.41
CA ARG A 29 6.04 0.75 10.53
C ARG A 29 4.58 1.12 10.41
N VAL A 30 4.04 1.09 9.19
CA VAL A 30 2.60 1.23 8.94
C VAL A 30 2.08 0.13 8.03
N SER A 31 0.77 -0.08 8.11
CA SER A 31 0.06 -0.98 7.22
C SER A 31 -0.75 -0.19 6.22
N LEU A 32 -0.58 -0.49 4.92
CA LEU A 32 -1.43 0.04 3.88
C LEU A 32 -2.66 -0.85 3.76
N LEU A 33 -3.80 -0.27 4.14
CA LEU A 33 -5.14 -0.86 4.13
C LEU A 33 -6.02 -0.05 3.18
N GLY A 34 -7.13 -0.64 2.72
CA GLY A 34 -8.06 0.03 1.82
C GLY A 34 -8.80 -0.99 0.95
N GLY A 35 -9.24 -0.55 -0.23
CA GLY A 35 -9.70 -1.46 -1.28
C GLY A 35 -8.56 -2.37 -1.76
N GLU A 36 -8.17 -2.24 -3.03
CA GLU A 36 -6.95 -2.91 -3.50
C GLU A 36 -5.82 -1.86 -3.63
N PRO A 37 -4.80 -1.82 -2.76
CA PRO A 37 -3.76 -0.79 -2.83
C PRO A 37 -2.99 -0.79 -4.15
N THR A 38 -2.76 -1.97 -4.74
CA THR A 38 -1.93 -2.14 -5.95
C THR A 38 -2.60 -1.64 -7.24
N ILE A 39 -3.89 -1.30 -7.22
CA ILE A 39 -4.54 -0.64 -8.37
C ILE A 39 -4.50 0.90 -8.27
N HIS A 40 -4.00 1.46 -7.16
CA HIS A 40 -3.86 2.91 -7.04
C HIS A 40 -2.75 3.41 -7.99
N PRO A 41 -3.01 4.46 -8.81
CA PRO A 41 -2.03 4.94 -9.79
C PRO A 41 -0.67 5.32 -9.18
N GLU A 42 -0.70 5.92 -7.99
CA GLU A 42 0.50 6.36 -7.26
C GLU A 42 1.03 5.32 -6.26
N PHE A 43 0.50 4.08 -6.25
CA PHE A 43 0.85 3.07 -5.24
C PHE A 43 2.37 2.90 -5.05
N VAL A 44 3.08 2.72 -6.17
CA VAL A 44 4.53 2.48 -6.14
C VAL A 44 5.27 3.70 -5.60
N ASN A 45 4.87 4.90 -6.02
CA ASN A 45 5.47 6.16 -5.57
C ASN A 45 5.22 6.39 -4.07
N TYR A 46 4.03 6.09 -3.58
CA TYR A 46 3.68 6.21 -2.16
C TYR A 46 4.53 5.27 -1.29
N VAL A 47 4.60 3.99 -1.67
CA VAL A 47 5.39 3.00 -0.93
C VAL A 47 6.88 3.36 -0.99
N ALA A 48 7.41 3.76 -2.15
CA ALA A 48 8.79 4.19 -2.30
C ALA A 48 9.11 5.39 -1.39
N TYR A 49 8.24 6.41 -1.38
CA TYR A 49 8.40 7.60 -0.55
C TYR A 49 8.44 7.26 0.95
N LEU A 50 7.49 6.45 1.43
CA LEU A 50 7.46 6.05 2.84
C LEU A 50 8.69 5.21 3.21
N LEU A 51 9.14 4.32 2.32
CA LEU A 51 10.36 3.56 2.52
C LEU A 51 11.57 4.50 2.61
N GLU A 52 11.75 5.47 1.71
CA GLU A 52 12.83 6.46 1.77
C GLU A 52 12.85 7.24 3.09
N ARG A 53 11.66 7.54 3.62
CA ARG A 53 11.43 8.15 4.94
C ARG A 53 11.73 7.22 6.12
N LYS A 54 12.31 6.04 5.86
CA LYS A 54 12.64 4.97 6.82
C LYS A 54 11.43 4.38 7.54
N ILE A 55 10.25 4.49 6.95
CA ILE A 55 9.02 3.88 7.44
C ILE A 55 8.85 2.51 6.76
N GLY A 56 8.84 1.44 7.55
CA GLY A 56 8.55 0.10 7.06
C GLY A 56 7.08 -0.06 6.69
N ILE A 57 6.81 -0.84 5.64
CA ILE A 57 5.47 -0.97 5.08
C ILE A 57 5.03 -2.43 5.07
N THR A 58 3.78 -2.66 5.50
CA THR A 58 3.07 -3.91 5.27
C THR A 58 1.87 -3.62 4.38
N VAL A 59 1.86 -4.19 3.17
CA VAL A 59 0.76 -4.03 2.23
C VAL A 59 -0.20 -5.19 2.39
N PHE A 60 -1.47 -4.90 2.66
CA PHE A 60 -2.53 -5.90 2.62
C PHE A 60 -3.20 -5.84 1.25
N THR A 61 -3.29 -6.98 0.57
CA THR A 61 -3.76 -7.07 -0.83
C THR A 61 -4.51 -8.37 -1.06
N SER A 62 -5.41 -8.40 -2.06
CA SER A 62 -5.99 -9.63 -2.58
C SER A 62 -5.12 -10.29 -3.66
N GLY A 63 -4.01 -9.66 -4.03
CA GLY A 63 -3.10 -10.12 -5.07
C GLY A 63 -3.47 -9.64 -6.48
N ILE A 64 -4.50 -8.80 -6.63
CA ILE A 64 -4.86 -8.21 -7.92
C ILE A 64 -3.87 -7.09 -8.25
N VAL A 65 -2.89 -7.37 -9.11
CA VAL A 65 -1.86 -6.41 -9.50
C VAL A 65 -1.90 -6.19 -11.02
N PRO A 66 -2.11 -4.95 -11.50
CA PRO A 66 -1.98 -4.64 -12.92
C PRO A 66 -0.55 -4.93 -13.42
N PRO A 67 -0.36 -5.43 -14.67
CA PRO A 67 0.96 -5.79 -15.19
C PRO A 67 1.98 -4.65 -15.09
N ARG A 68 1.56 -3.43 -15.45
CA ARG A 68 2.42 -2.24 -15.34
C ARG A 68 2.84 -1.95 -13.90
N THR A 69 1.92 -2.04 -12.95
CA THR A 69 2.24 -1.86 -11.52
C THR A 69 3.23 -2.93 -11.06
N LEU A 70 3.08 -4.18 -11.51
CA LEU A 70 4.02 -5.25 -11.15
C LEU A 70 5.43 -4.99 -11.69
N GLU A 71 5.56 -4.49 -12.91
CA GLU A 71 6.84 -4.07 -13.49
C GLU A 71 7.48 -2.93 -12.69
N ASP A 72 6.69 -1.89 -12.38
CA ASP A 72 7.13 -0.74 -11.60
C ASP A 72 7.57 -1.16 -10.18
N MET A 73 6.81 -2.05 -9.52
CA MET A 73 7.17 -2.64 -8.22
C MET A 73 8.47 -3.44 -8.31
N THR A 74 8.63 -4.25 -9.35
CA THR A 74 9.83 -5.09 -9.55
C THR A 74 11.07 -4.22 -9.73
N SER A 75 10.94 -3.10 -10.44
CA SER A 75 12.01 -2.12 -10.62
C SER A 75 12.33 -1.38 -9.31
N ALA A 76 11.30 -0.78 -8.69
CA ALA A 76 11.46 0.09 -7.52
C ALA A 76 11.87 -0.67 -6.25
N PHE A 77 11.37 -1.89 -6.05
CA PHE A 77 11.51 -2.60 -4.78
C PHE A 77 12.57 -3.71 -4.78
N ARG A 78 13.28 -3.90 -5.90
CA ARG A 78 14.27 -4.99 -6.09
C ARG A 78 15.30 -5.11 -4.97
N GLN A 79 15.73 -3.98 -4.42
CA GLN A 79 16.79 -3.89 -3.42
C GLN A 79 16.25 -3.60 -2.01
N ILE A 80 14.92 -3.54 -1.84
CA ILE A 80 14.32 -3.27 -0.55
C ILE A 80 14.34 -4.56 0.28
N PRO A 81 14.90 -4.54 1.50
CA PRO A 81 14.93 -5.72 2.35
C PRO A 81 13.52 -6.08 2.82
N VAL A 82 13.24 -7.37 2.94
CA VAL A 82 11.92 -7.91 3.35
C VAL A 82 11.43 -7.37 4.70
N GLN A 83 12.36 -7.00 5.59
CA GLN A 83 12.01 -6.40 6.89
C GLN A 83 11.38 -5.02 6.73
N ARG A 84 11.64 -4.31 5.62
CA ARG A 84 11.12 -2.96 5.35
C ARG A 84 9.87 -2.96 4.48
N LEU A 85 9.69 -3.96 3.62
CA LEU A 85 8.50 -4.09 2.78
C LEU A 85 8.03 -5.53 2.77
N SER A 86 6.78 -5.75 3.19
CA SER A 86 6.13 -7.05 3.19
C SER A 86 4.72 -6.96 2.60
N PHE A 87 4.29 -8.01 1.92
CA PHE A 87 2.95 -8.14 1.36
C PHE A 87 2.22 -9.28 2.09
N VAL A 88 1.02 -8.99 2.60
CA VAL A 88 0.09 -9.97 3.13
C VAL A 88 -1.00 -10.15 2.08
N CYS A 89 -0.96 -11.30 1.40
CA CYS A 89 -1.95 -11.65 0.39
C CYS A 89 -3.10 -12.42 1.05
N ASN A 90 -4.27 -11.78 1.13
CA ASN A 90 -5.48 -12.40 1.67
C ASN A 90 -6.16 -13.20 0.56
N LEU A 91 -6.07 -14.53 0.66
CA LEU A 91 -6.78 -15.43 -0.24
C LEU A 91 -8.16 -15.71 0.33
N ASN A 92 -9.18 -15.14 -0.29
CA ASN A 92 -10.55 -15.58 -0.08
C ASN A 92 -10.88 -16.62 -1.14
N ASP A 93 -10.79 -17.90 -0.77
CA ASP A 93 -11.32 -18.98 -1.59
C ASP A 93 -12.80 -19.18 -1.23
N PRO A 94 -13.76 -18.83 -2.11
CA PRO A 94 -15.18 -18.99 -1.84
C PRO A 94 -15.61 -20.45 -1.64
N HIS A 95 -14.75 -21.43 -1.95
CA HIS A 95 -14.99 -22.84 -1.68
C HIS A 95 -14.46 -23.29 -0.31
N LEU A 96 -13.59 -22.52 0.34
CA LEU A 96 -13.02 -22.82 1.67
C LEU A 96 -13.56 -21.90 2.77
N SER A 97 -13.98 -20.68 2.41
CA SER A 97 -14.55 -19.71 3.35
C SER A 97 -16.06 -19.91 3.49
N PRO A 98 -16.60 -20.04 4.72
CA PRO A 98 -18.04 -20.15 4.93
C PRO A 98 -18.75 -18.89 4.43
N PRO A 99 -19.96 -19.01 3.84
CA PRO A 99 -20.74 -17.84 3.43
C PRO A 99 -21.04 -16.98 4.66
N THR A 100 -20.66 -15.70 4.59
CA THR A 100 -20.99 -14.67 5.58
C THR A 100 -22.45 -14.27 5.51
#